data_AF-A0A9W5B7U9-F1
#
_entry.id   AF-A0A9W5B7U9-F1
#
_cell.length_a   1.000
_cell.length_b   1.000
_cell.length_c   1.000
_cell.angle_alpha   90.00
_cell.angle_beta   90.00
_cell.angle_gamma   90.00
#
_symmetry.space_group_name_H-M   'P 1'
#
loop_
_entity.id
_entity.type
_entity.pdbx_description
1 polymer ?
#
loop_
_entity_poly.entity_id
_entity_poly.type
_entity_poly.pdbx_seq_one_letter_code
_entity_poly.pdbx_strand_id
1 'polypeptide(L)'
;MSFLITMSQKELHRLEVIQKIHDQRLSVVQAASVLGISRSQMHRVLKAYETGGIPELVSKKRQQPSNRRHSEDIRNAVLDLVKERYADFGPTLAREKLLERHQLAIGKETLRQWMTEAGIWISRKERKKRVF
;
A
#
# COMPACT_ATOMS: atom_id res chain seq x y z
N MET A 1 14.85 -5.36 23.70
CA MET A 1 13.58 -5.44 22.93
C MET A 1 13.91 -5.62 21.47
N SER A 2 13.48 -6.71 20.84
CA SER A 2 13.66 -6.97 19.41
C SER A 2 12.45 -6.47 18.63
N PHE A 3 12.67 -5.61 17.63
CA PHE A 3 11.64 -5.20 16.68
C PHE A 3 12.05 -5.64 15.28
N LEU A 4 11.08 -6.06 14.46
CA LEU A 4 11.31 -6.53 13.10
C LEU A 4 11.11 -5.36 12.12
N ILE A 5 12.08 -5.13 11.24
CA ILE A 5 11.99 -4.14 10.17
C ILE A 5 11.94 -4.87 8.84
N THR A 6 10.83 -4.72 8.11
CA THR A 6 10.72 -5.26 6.75
C THR A 6 11.32 -4.27 5.75
N MET A 7 12.40 -4.67 5.08
CA MET A 7 13.12 -3.85 4.11
C MET A 7 13.17 -4.53 2.75
N SER A 8 13.17 -3.72 1.69
CA SER A 8 13.56 -4.18 0.35
C SER A 8 15.07 -4.33 0.23
N GLN A 9 15.53 -5.12 -0.76
CA GLN A 9 16.95 -5.27 -1.06
C GLN A 9 17.66 -3.93 -1.28
N LYS A 10 16.98 -2.96 -1.91
CA LYS A 10 17.52 -1.62 -2.13
C LYS A 10 17.74 -0.84 -0.84
N GLU A 11 16.83 -0.98 0.13
CA GLU A 11 16.96 -0.29 1.42
C GLU A 11 18.02 -0.97 2.30
N LEU A 12 18.15 -2.30 2.22
CA LEU A 12 19.22 -3.05 2.86
C LEU A 12 20.59 -2.65 2.29
N HIS A 13 20.72 -2.54 0.98
CA HIS A 13 21.97 -2.10 0.35
C HIS A 13 22.36 -0.67 0.74
N ARG A 14 21.38 0.23 0.96
CA ARG A 14 21.67 1.56 1.51
C ARG A 14 22.25 1.49 2.91
N LEU A 15 21.73 0.61 3.77
CA LEU A 15 22.26 0.41 5.12
C LEU A 15 23.73 -0.03 5.08
N GLU A 16 24.07 -0.99 4.22
CA GLU A 16 25.46 -1.44 4.03
C GLU A 16 26.39 -0.29 3.60
N VAL A 17 25.94 0.54 2.66
CA VAL A 17 26.73 1.68 2.17
C VAL A 17 26.91 2.74 3.25
N ILE A 18 25.89 3.01 4.07
CA ILE A 18 25.98 3.93 5.21
C ILE A 18 26.98 3.41 6.25
N GLN A 19 26.95 2.10 6.56
CA GLN A 19 27.93 1.50 7.46
C GLN A 19 29.36 1.68 6.95
N LYS A 20 29.60 1.50 5.65
CA LYS A 20 30.92 1.76 5.04
C LYS A 20 31.36 3.22 5.11
N ILE A 21 30.44 4.19 5.07
CA ILE A 21 30.77 5.60 5.31
C ILE A 21 31.19 5.81 6.77
N HIS A 22 30.45 5.22 7.72
CA HIS A 22 30.75 5.34 9.15
C HIS A 22 32.09 4.67 9.51
N ASP A 23 32.44 3.57 8.84
CA ASP A 23 33.75 2.91 8.91
C ASP A 23 34.88 3.71 8.22
N GLN A 24 34.57 4.88 7.65
CA GLN A 24 35.50 5.72 6.86
C GLN A 24 36.07 5.01 5.61
N ARG A 25 35.41 3.94 5.13
CA ARG A 25 35.81 3.15 3.95
C ARG A 25 35.28 3.72 2.64
N LEU A 26 34.26 4.59 2.70
CA LEU A 26 33.68 5.26 1.54
C LEU A 26 33.41 6.73 1.84
N SER A 27 33.74 7.60 0.89
CA SER A 27 33.23 8.97 0.90
C SER A 27 31.75 9.00 0.48
N VAL A 28 31.04 10.07 0.86
CA VAL A 28 29.63 10.28 0.47
C VAL A 28 29.47 10.32 -1.05
N VAL A 29 30.46 10.83 -1.79
CA VAL A 29 30.44 10.89 -3.26
C VAL A 29 30.54 9.49 -3.86
N GLN A 30 31.48 8.67 -3.37
CA GLN A 30 31.62 7.27 -3.82
C GLN A 30 30.38 6.45 -3.47
N ALA A 31 29.84 6.61 -2.27
CA ALA A 31 28.60 5.96 -1.84
C ALA A 31 27.41 6.31 -2.74
N ALA A 32 27.27 7.58 -3.12
CA ALA A 32 26.23 8.02 -4.06
C ALA A 32 26.38 7.33 -5.43
N SER A 33 27.61 7.20 -5.93
CA SER A 33 27.92 6.48 -7.17
C SER A 33 27.59 5.00 -7.08
N VAL A 34 27.97 4.32 -5.98
CA VAL A 34 27.64 2.89 -5.73
C VAL A 34 26.13 2.66 -5.75
N LEU A 35 25.37 3.56 -5.14
CA LEU A 35 23.91 3.46 -5.07
C LEU A 35 23.19 3.98 -6.33
N GLY A 36 23.91 4.56 -7.30
CA GLY A 36 23.33 5.17 -8.49
C GLY A 36 22.37 6.33 -8.17
N ILE A 37 22.65 7.10 -7.11
CA ILE A 37 21.85 8.24 -6.67
C ILE A 37 22.67 9.53 -6.65
N SER A 38 22.00 10.69 -6.62
CA SER A 38 22.72 11.95 -6.54
C SER A 38 23.34 12.17 -5.15
N ARG A 39 24.41 12.94 -5.09
CA ARG A 39 25.06 13.34 -3.82
C ARG A 39 24.05 13.92 -2.83
N SER A 40 23.13 14.78 -3.29
CA SER A 40 22.08 15.37 -2.44
C SER A 40 21.05 14.34 -1.96
N GLN A 41 20.77 13.29 -2.74
CA GLN A 41 19.95 12.17 -2.27
C GLN A 41 20.70 11.36 -1.22
N MET A 42 22.01 11.12 -1.40
CA MET A 42 22.83 10.42 -0.42
C MET A 42 22.89 11.16 0.92
N HIS A 43 23.09 12.49 0.91
CA HIS A 43 23.04 13.29 2.14
C HIS A 43 21.67 13.25 2.82
N ARG A 44 20.57 13.24 2.06
CA ARG A 44 19.22 13.08 2.64
C ARG A 44 19.04 11.72 3.32
N VAL A 45 19.55 10.66 2.70
CA VAL A 45 19.53 9.31 3.28
C VAL A 45 20.36 9.26 4.56
N LEU A 46 21.56 9.85 4.55
CA LEU A 46 22.44 9.90 5.72
C LEU A 46 21.79 10.68 6.87
N LYS A 47 21.24 11.87 6.59
CA LYS A 47 20.54 12.69 7.59
C LYS A 47 19.33 11.94 8.20
N ALA A 48 18.57 11.23 7.38
CA ALA A 48 17.44 10.42 7.86
C ALA A 48 17.92 9.31 8.82
N TYR A 49 19.01 8.63 8.46
CA TYR A 49 19.63 7.62 9.31
C TYR A 49 20.19 8.20 10.62
N GLU A 50 20.83 9.37 10.59
CA GLU A 50 21.35 10.04 11.80
C GLU A 50 20.22 10.47 12.74
N THR A 51 19.05 10.82 12.19
CA THR A 51 17.91 11.31 12.98
C THR A 51 17.09 10.17 13.61
N GLY A 52 16.92 9.04 12.90
CA GLY A 52 16.01 7.97 13.33
C GLY A 52 16.45 6.55 13.01
N GLY A 53 17.71 6.35 12.64
CA GLY A 53 18.33 5.03 12.45
C GLY A 53 17.79 4.23 11.27
N ILE A 54 17.80 2.90 11.41
CA ILE A 54 17.39 1.95 10.37
C ILE A 54 15.92 2.14 9.92
N PRO A 55 14.94 2.40 10.82
CA PRO A 55 13.55 2.65 10.41
C PRO A 55 13.39 3.77 9.39
N GLU A 56 14.21 4.82 9.46
CA GLU A 56 14.16 5.96 8.55
C GLU A 56 14.65 5.63 7.12
N LEU A 57 15.35 4.51 6.94
CA LEU A 57 15.76 4.03 5.61
C LEU A 57 14.62 3.33 4.86
N VAL A 58 13.58 2.92 5.58
CA VAL A 58 12.40 2.27 5.00
C VAL A 58 11.52 3.32 4.35
N SER A 59 10.97 3.00 3.18
CA SER A 59 10.02 3.86 2.52
C SER A 59 8.84 4.18 3.44
N LYS A 60 8.66 5.47 3.76
CA LYS A 60 7.53 5.98 4.55
C LYS A 60 6.17 5.72 3.89
N LYS A 61 6.15 5.40 2.59
CA LYS A 61 4.94 4.99 1.87
C LYS A 61 4.51 3.56 2.21
N ARG A 62 5.39 2.72 2.76
CA ARG A 62 4.96 1.42 3.29
C ARG A 62 3.96 1.68 4.42
N GLN A 63 2.90 0.89 4.42
CA GLN A 63 1.79 0.99 5.38
C GLN A 63 0.94 2.27 5.26
N GLN A 64 1.25 3.20 4.35
CA GLN A 64 0.34 4.31 4.07
C GLN A 64 -0.73 3.89 3.06
N PRO A 65 -2.01 4.19 3.32
CA PRO A 65 -3.05 4.01 2.31
C PRO A 65 -2.76 4.91 1.10
N SER A 66 -3.23 4.49 -0.08
CA SER A 66 -3.12 5.30 -1.29
C SER A 66 -3.80 6.66 -1.10
N ASN A 67 -3.17 7.74 -1.55
CA ASN A 67 -3.77 9.08 -1.56
C ASN A 67 -5.06 9.17 -2.39
N ARG A 68 -5.31 8.19 -3.27
CA ARG A 68 -6.54 8.08 -4.09
C ARG A 68 -7.61 7.18 -3.46
N ARG A 69 -7.35 6.63 -2.27
CA ARG A 69 -8.30 5.77 -1.58
C ARG A 69 -9.51 6.63 -1.18
N HIS A 70 -10.72 6.09 -1.38
CA HIS A 70 -11.91 6.71 -0.80
C HIS A 70 -11.81 6.71 0.73
N SER A 71 -12.44 7.68 1.38
CA SER A 71 -12.55 7.68 2.84
C SER A 71 -13.28 6.42 3.32
N GLU A 72 -12.99 6.00 4.55
CA GLU A 72 -13.72 4.89 5.17
C GLU A 72 -15.22 5.21 5.27
N ASP A 73 -15.59 6.48 5.44
CA ASP A 73 -16.99 6.91 5.48
C ASP A 73 -17.73 6.62 4.16
N ILE A 74 -17.12 6.97 3.02
CA ILE A 74 -17.70 6.68 1.70
C ILE A 74 -17.78 5.17 1.48
N ARG A 75 -16.72 4.44 1.88
CA ARG A 75 -16.71 2.98 1.78
C ARG A 75 -17.85 2.35 2.57
N ASN A 76 -18.01 2.75 3.83
CA ASN A 76 -19.04 2.20 4.71
C ASN A 76 -20.44 2.54 4.20
N ALA A 77 -20.69 3.79 3.81
CA ALA A 77 -21.96 4.21 3.24
C ALA A 77 -22.33 3.41 1.98
N VAL A 78 -21.36 3.17 1.08
CA VAL A 78 -21.57 2.34 -0.12
C VAL A 78 -21.87 0.89 0.25
N LEU A 79 -21.14 0.32 1.21
CA LEU A 79 -21.33 -1.06 1.63
C LEU A 79 -22.69 -1.28 2.32
N ASP A 80 -23.12 -0.36 3.17
CA ASP A 80 -24.42 -0.43 3.84
C ASP A 80 -25.56 -0.35 2.82
N LEU A 81 -25.44 0.56 1.85
CA LEU A 81 -26.41 0.69 0.77
C LEU A 81 -26.48 -0.57 -0.11
N VAL A 82 -25.33 -1.19 -0.40
CA VAL A 82 -25.28 -2.46 -1.15
C VAL A 82 -25.92 -3.59 -0.33
N LYS A 83 -25.66 -3.68 0.97
CA LYS A 83 -26.29 -4.68 1.85
C LYS A 83 -27.81 -4.49 1.94
N GLU A 84 -28.27 -3.25 2.02
CA GLU A 84 -29.70 -2.94 2.20
C GLU A 84 -30.49 -3.16 0.90
N ARG A 85 -29.93 -2.78 -0.26
CA ARG A 85 -30.71 -2.67 -1.51
C ARG A 85 -30.25 -3.57 -2.66
N TYR A 86 -29.03 -4.10 -2.60
CA TYR A 86 -28.40 -4.80 -3.72
C TYR A 86 -27.61 -6.04 -3.27
N ALA A 87 -28.04 -6.72 -2.20
CA ALA A 87 -27.31 -7.84 -1.60
C ALA A 87 -27.16 -9.05 -2.53
N ASP A 88 -28.09 -9.21 -3.46
CA ASP A 88 -28.13 -10.25 -4.49
C ASP A 88 -27.35 -9.88 -5.76
N PHE A 89 -26.84 -8.64 -5.87
CA PHE A 89 -26.22 -8.16 -7.09
C PHE A 89 -24.72 -8.46 -7.12
N GLY A 90 -24.23 -8.79 -8.31
CA GLY A 90 -22.79 -8.83 -8.56
C GLY A 90 -22.17 -7.42 -8.56
N PRO A 91 -20.86 -7.28 -8.36
CA PRO A 91 -20.16 -5.99 -8.31
C PRO A 91 -20.38 -5.10 -9.54
N THR A 92 -20.57 -5.68 -10.73
CA THR A 92 -20.88 -4.91 -11.94
C THR A 92 -22.26 -4.25 -11.86
N LEU A 93 -23.29 -5.03 -11.54
CA LEU A 93 -24.67 -4.53 -11.50
C LEU A 93 -24.91 -3.60 -10.32
N ALA A 94 -24.31 -3.91 -9.16
CA ALA A 94 -24.33 -3.02 -8.00
C ALA A 94 -23.73 -1.65 -8.35
N ARG A 95 -22.60 -1.62 -9.08
CA ARG A 95 -21.98 -0.37 -9.56
C ARG A 95 -22.92 0.45 -10.44
N GLU A 96 -23.58 -0.20 -11.40
CA GLU A 96 -24.53 0.46 -12.29
C GLU A 96 -25.66 1.12 -11.50
N LYS A 97 -26.24 0.42 -10.52
CA LYS A 97 -27.32 1.00 -9.69
C LYS A 97 -26.85 2.03 -8.69
N LEU A 98 -25.63 1.93 -8.18
CA LEU A 98 -25.02 2.98 -7.37
C LEU A 98 -24.82 4.26 -8.19
N LEU A 99 -24.40 4.14 -9.45
CA LEU A 99 -24.25 5.31 -10.33
C LEU A 99 -25.61 5.90 -10.74
N GLU A 100 -26.54 5.06 -11.20
CA GLU A 100 -27.84 5.51 -11.70
C GLU A 100 -28.72 6.13 -10.61
N ARG A 101 -28.84 5.47 -9.45
CA ARG A 101 -29.84 5.83 -8.42
C ARG A 101 -29.29 6.70 -7.31
N HIS A 102 -27.98 6.64 -7.07
CA HIS A 102 -27.32 7.31 -5.95
C HIS A 102 -26.21 8.27 -6.37
N GLN A 103 -25.95 8.39 -7.69
CA GLN A 103 -24.88 9.21 -8.28
C GLN A 103 -23.48 8.90 -7.70
N LEU A 104 -23.27 7.69 -7.19
CA LEU A 104 -22.00 7.25 -6.61
C LEU A 104 -21.13 6.60 -7.68
N ALA A 105 -20.18 7.36 -8.22
CA ALA A 105 -19.22 6.90 -9.21
C ALA A 105 -18.05 6.13 -8.57
N ILE A 106 -18.27 4.85 -8.28
CA ILE A 106 -17.23 3.94 -7.76
C ILE A 106 -16.69 3.05 -8.88
N GLY A 107 -15.37 2.84 -8.90
CA GLY A 107 -14.73 1.89 -9.82
C GLY A 107 -15.22 0.46 -9.57
N LYS A 108 -15.45 -0.32 -10.64
CA LYS A 108 -15.90 -1.72 -10.53
C LYS A 108 -14.97 -2.55 -9.63
N GLU A 109 -13.66 -2.41 -9.82
CA GLU A 109 -12.67 -3.17 -9.06
C GLU A 109 -12.63 -2.76 -7.58
N THR A 110 -12.78 -1.47 -7.27
CA THR A 110 -12.93 -0.96 -5.91
C THR A 110 -14.15 -1.57 -5.22
N LEU A 111 -15.31 -1.54 -5.88
CA LEU A 111 -16.54 -2.10 -5.31
C LEU A 111 -16.43 -3.61 -5.11
N ARG A 112 -15.82 -4.33 -6.06
CA ARG A 112 -15.55 -5.77 -5.93
C ARG A 112 -14.69 -6.07 -4.71
N GLN A 113 -13.59 -5.34 -4.51
CA GLN A 113 -12.71 -5.52 -3.35
C GLN A 113 -13.48 -5.27 -2.06
N TRP A 114 -14.22 -4.16 -1.96
CA TRP A 114 -15.03 -3.85 -0.78
C TRP A 114 -16.09 -4.91 -0.48
N MET A 115 -16.83 -5.37 -1.49
CA MET A 115 -17.85 -6.42 -1.31
C MET A 115 -17.22 -7.76 -0.91
N THR A 116 -16.01 -8.07 -1.40
CA THR A 116 -15.28 -9.29 -1.04
C THR A 116 -14.78 -9.22 0.41
N GLU A 117 -14.15 -8.10 0.78
CA GLU A 117 -13.67 -7.86 2.14
C GLU A 117 -14.81 -7.83 3.17
N ALA A 118 -15.97 -7.30 2.79
CA ALA A 118 -17.17 -7.25 3.63
C ALA A 118 -17.95 -8.58 3.66
N GLY A 119 -17.52 -9.60 2.93
CA GLY A 119 -18.19 -10.91 2.85
C GLY A 119 -19.55 -10.90 2.14
N ILE A 120 -19.93 -9.80 1.50
CA ILE A 120 -21.19 -9.66 0.75
C ILE A 120 -21.13 -10.47 -0.55
N TRP A 121 -19.95 -10.53 -1.16
CA TRP A 121 -19.75 -11.21 -2.43
C TRP A 121 -18.57 -12.16 -2.37
N ILE A 122 -18.78 -13.40 -2.79
CA ILE A 122 -17.75 -14.44 -2.87
C ILE A 122 -17.36 -14.62 -4.34
N SER A 123 -16.06 -14.61 -4.62
CA SER A 123 -15.59 -14.80 -5.99
C SER A 123 -15.97 -16.19 -6.52
N ARG A 124 -16.18 -16.29 -7.84
CA ARG A 124 -16.50 -17.58 -8.47
C ARG A 124 -15.45 -18.66 -8.20
N LYS A 125 -14.18 -18.26 -8.03
CA LYS A 125 -13.05 -19.17 -7.75
C LYS A 125 -13.10 -19.72 -6.32
N GLU A 126 -13.59 -18.92 -5.37
CA GLU A 126 -13.68 -19.29 -3.94
C GLU A 126 -15.00 -19.98 -3.60
N ARG A 127 -16.01 -19.87 -4.46
CA ARG A 127 -17.27 -20.59 -4.29
C ARG A 127 -16.99 -22.10 -4.37
N LYS A 128 -17.13 -22.81 -3.24
CA LYS A 128 -16.98 -24.27 -3.17
C LYS A 128 -17.79 -24.91 -4.30
N LYS A 129 -17.16 -25.82 -5.05
CA LYS A 129 -17.87 -26.62 -6.07
C LYS A 129 -19.02 -27.32 -5.34
N ARG A 130 -20.24 -27.21 -5.89
CA ARG A 130 -21.35 -28.04 -5.41
C ARG A 130 -20.93 -29.50 -5.57
N VAL A 131 -20.82 -30.19 -4.46
CA VAL A 131 -20.69 -31.65 -4.43
C VAL A 131 -22.09 -32.16 -4.76
N PHE A 132 -22.22 -32.82 -5.90
CA PHE A 132 -23.46 -33.49 -6.31
C PHE A 132 -23.48 -34.90 -5.71
#